data_AF-A0A7C9H9E0-F1
#
_entry.id   AF-A0A7C9H9E0-F1
#
_cell.length_a   1.000
_cell.length_b   1.000
_cell.length_c   1.000
_cell.angle_alpha   90.00
_cell.angle_beta   90.00
_cell.angle_gamma   90.00
#
_symmetry.space_group_name_H-M   'P 1'
#
loop_
_entity.id
_entity.type
_entity.pdbx_description
1 polymer ?
#
loop_
_entity_poly.entity_id
_entity_poly.type
_entity_poly.pdbx_seq_one_letter_code
_entity_poly.pdbx_strand_id
1 'polypeptide(L)'
;MHEFLFGTYPYIALSVLLVGSVARYERDPFTWKTSSSQLLRRKQLVLGSILFHVGVLIIFLGHLVGLLTPIWVFDMLGITHGAKQLLAVLAGGVAGVMALVGGGMLFHRRWTDPRIRATSSFWDIAILALLLVQLVLGMFTIVVSLGHLDGYEMVKFMAWAQGIFTFDGAAASYIEDVALVFKLHLFLGLTIFLIFPFTRLVHMLSVPIRYVTQRPGYQIVRSRRQASRRGNEPAE
;
A
#
# COMPACT_ATOMS: atom_id res chain seq x y z
N MET A 1 13.65 -19.41 12.55
CA MET A 1 13.62 -18.32 11.54
C MET A 1 12.22 -18.02 11.04
N HIS A 2 11.41 -19.02 10.65
CA HIS A 2 10.03 -18.83 10.16
C HIS A 2 9.16 -18.04 11.16
N GLU A 3 9.11 -18.49 12.41
CA GLU A 3 8.32 -17.84 13.48
C GLU A 3 8.70 -16.36 13.69
N PHE A 4 9.99 -16.06 13.68
CA PHE A 4 10.45 -14.67 13.81
C PHE A 4 9.98 -13.81 12.62
N LEU A 5 10.13 -14.29 11.39
CA LEU A 5 9.82 -13.52 10.18
C LEU A 5 8.32 -13.33 9.92
N PHE A 6 7.49 -14.30 10.32
CA PHE A 6 6.06 -14.30 10.00
C PHE A 6 5.12 -14.25 11.21
N GLY A 7 5.65 -14.44 12.42
CA GLY A 7 4.93 -14.24 13.69
C GLY A 7 5.34 -12.92 14.33
N THR A 8 6.63 -12.73 14.63
CA THR A 8 7.11 -11.55 15.40
C THR A 8 7.32 -10.29 14.55
N TYR A 9 8.01 -10.41 13.41
CA TYR A 9 8.38 -9.29 12.55
C TYR A 9 7.20 -8.44 12.03
N PRO A 10 6.01 -9.00 11.72
CA PRO A 10 4.83 -8.20 11.39
C PRO A 10 4.48 -7.16 12.46
N TYR A 11 4.52 -7.52 13.74
CA TYR A 11 4.22 -6.59 14.83
C TYR A 11 5.28 -5.48 14.94
N ILE A 12 6.55 -5.80 14.71
CA ILE A 12 7.63 -4.79 14.65
C ILE A 12 7.37 -3.81 13.51
N ALA A 13 7.11 -4.33 12.30
CA ALA A 13 6.86 -3.51 11.11
C ALA A 13 5.63 -2.60 11.28
N LEU A 14 4.51 -3.15 11.77
CA LEU A 14 3.27 -2.40 11.99
C LEU A 14 3.40 -1.37 13.12
N SER A 15 4.10 -1.71 14.21
CA SER A 15 4.35 -0.77 15.30
C SER A 15 5.20 0.41 14.85
N VAL A 16 6.29 0.15 14.12
CA VAL A 16 7.15 1.21 13.56
C VAL A 16 6.39 2.04 12.52
N LEU A 17 5.59 1.39 11.65
CA LEU A 17 4.72 2.08 10.71
C LEU A 17 3.82 3.09 11.43
N LEU A 18 3.12 2.67 12.48
CA LEU A 18 2.18 3.50 13.22
C LEU A 18 2.91 4.60 13.99
N VAL A 19 3.79 4.22 14.92
CA VAL A 19 4.47 5.15 15.84
C VAL A 19 5.40 6.08 15.08
N GLY A 20 6.15 5.57 14.11
CA GLY A 20 7.04 6.37 13.27
C GLY A 20 6.27 7.38 12.43
N SER A 21 5.09 7.02 11.90
CA SER A 21 4.26 7.96 11.14
C SER A 21 3.71 9.06 12.02
N VAL A 22 3.20 8.73 13.21
CA VAL A 22 2.71 9.73 14.19
C VAL A 22 3.85 10.66 14.61
N ALA A 23 5.00 10.10 15.01
CA ALA A 23 6.15 10.88 15.44
C ALA A 23 6.62 11.87 14.35
N ARG A 24 6.70 11.42 13.09
CA ARG A 24 7.10 12.29 11.98
C ARG A 24 6.05 13.36 11.68
N TYR A 25 4.77 13.04 11.78
CA TYR A 25 3.68 14.00 11.55
C TYR A 25 3.71 15.14 12.57
N GLU A 26 3.88 14.80 13.85
CA GLU A 26 3.90 15.77 14.95
C GLU A 26 5.21 16.56 15.02
N ARG A 27 6.36 15.89 14.88
CA ARG A 27 7.68 16.52 15.05
C ARG A 27 8.14 17.28 13.81
N ASP A 28 7.94 16.71 12.62
CA ASP A 28 8.58 17.17 11.38
C ASP A 28 7.58 17.36 10.21
N PRO A 29 6.50 18.14 10.38
CA PRO A 29 5.44 18.26 9.37
C PRO A 29 5.92 18.82 8.02
N PHE A 30 7.00 19.62 7.98
CA PHE A 30 7.58 20.13 6.73
C PHE A 30 8.23 19.04 5.85
N THR A 31 8.51 17.87 6.43
CA THR A 31 9.01 16.70 5.70
C THR A 31 7.87 15.85 5.13
N TRP A 32 6.62 16.13 5.51
CA TRP A 32 5.44 15.39 5.09
C TRP A 32 4.93 15.90 3.74
N LYS A 33 5.54 15.41 2.66
CA LYS A 33 5.26 15.87 1.29
C LYS A 33 5.46 14.77 0.26
N THR A 34 4.81 14.93 -0.89
CA THR A 34 4.93 14.02 -2.03
C THR A 34 6.30 14.11 -2.72
N SER A 35 7.09 15.16 -2.50
CA SER A 35 8.38 15.40 -3.18
C SER A 35 8.28 15.22 -4.71
N SER A 36 7.40 16.01 -5.33
CA SER A 36 7.18 15.99 -6.78
C SER A 36 8.39 16.54 -7.54
N SER A 37 8.80 15.85 -8.61
CA SER A 37 9.83 16.31 -9.55
C SER A 37 9.25 16.71 -10.91
N GLN A 38 7.94 16.96 -10.98
CA GLN A 38 7.24 17.24 -12.24
C GLN A 38 7.71 18.52 -12.93
N LEU A 39 8.03 19.56 -12.14
CA LEU A 39 8.51 20.83 -12.66
C LEU A 39 9.81 20.69 -13.45
N LEU A 40 10.69 19.77 -13.04
CA LEU A 40 11.99 19.54 -13.71
C LEU A 40 11.81 18.80 -15.04
N ARG A 41 10.89 17.82 -15.10
CA ARG A 41 10.57 17.03 -16.29
C ARG A 41 9.16 16.47 -16.21
N ARG A 42 8.28 16.95 -17.09
CA ARG A 42 6.84 16.65 -17.08
C ARG A 42 6.43 15.40 -17.86
N LYS A 43 6.76 15.30 -19.15
CA LYS A 43 6.12 14.34 -20.09
C LYS A 43 6.17 12.87 -19.62
N GLN A 44 7.36 12.34 -19.38
CA GLN A 44 7.53 10.95 -18.91
C GLN A 44 6.95 10.72 -17.51
N LEU A 45 6.96 11.74 -16.64
CA LEU A 45 6.39 11.64 -15.30
C LEU A 45 4.88 11.41 -15.36
N VAL A 46 4.14 12.15 -16.19
CA VAL A 46 2.67 12.06 -16.20
C VAL A 46 2.21 10.62 -16.51
N LEU A 47 2.71 10.03 -17.60
CA LEU A 47 2.32 8.68 -17.99
C LEU A 47 2.79 7.64 -16.95
N GLY A 48 4.07 7.69 -16.54
CA GLY A 48 4.61 6.76 -15.56
C GLY A 48 3.90 6.86 -14.20
N SER A 49 3.55 8.07 -13.77
CA SER A 49 2.84 8.34 -12.52
C SER A 49 1.41 7.81 -12.55
N ILE A 50 0.68 8.01 -13.65
CA ILE A 50 -0.70 7.50 -13.77
C ILE A 50 -0.70 5.98 -13.74
N LEU A 51 0.12 5.33 -14.60
CA LEU A 51 0.22 3.87 -14.66
C LEU A 51 0.61 3.28 -13.30
N PHE A 52 1.63 3.86 -12.65
CA PHE A 52 2.08 3.39 -11.34
C PHE A 52 1.00 3.53 -10.27
N HIS A 53 0.39 4.72 -10.13
CA HIS A 53 -0.54 4.98 -9.03
C HIS A 53 -1.87 4.26 -9.24
N VAL A 54 -2.41 4.22 -10.46
CA VAL A 54 -3.65 3.46 -10.73
C VAL A 54 -3.42 1.97 -10.45
N GLY A 55 -2.31 1.40 -10.96
CA GLY A 55 -1.97 0.01 -10.70
C GLY A 55 -1.80 -0.28 -9.21
N VAL A 56 -0.96 0.49 -8.50
CA VAL A 56 -0.69 0.24 -7.08
C VAL A 56 -1.92 0.47 -6.20
N LEU A 57 -2.81 1.39 -6.54
CA LEU A 57 -4.05 1.61 -5.78
C LEU A 57 -5.03 0.43 -5.94
N ILE A 58 -5.18 -0.11 -7.15
CA ILE A 58 -5.99 -1.31 -7.39
C ILE A 58 -5.40 -2.49 -6.61
N ILE A 59 -4.08 -2.68 -6.66
CA ILE A 59 -3.38 -3.74 -5.91
C ILE A 59 -3.59 -3.54 -4.41
N PHE A 60 -3.38 -2.33 -3.89
CA PHE A 60 -3.52 -2.03 -2.46
C PHE A 60 -4.93 -2.32 -1.96
N LEU A 61 -5.96 -1.85 -2.67
CA LEU A 61 -7.36 -2.11 -2.30
C LEU A 61 -7.70 -3.60 -2.44
N GLY A 62 -7.21 -4.26 -3.48
CA GLY A 62 -7.36 -5.70 -3.67
C GLY A 62 -6.74 -6.51 -2.54
N HIS A 63 -5.55 -6.14 -2.07
CA HIS A 63 -4.90 -6.77 -0.91
C HIS A 63 -5.66 -6.49 0.38
N LEU A 64 -6.07 -5.24 0.61
CA LEU A 64 -6.77 -4.85 1.82
C LEU A 64 -8.10 -5.59 1.96
N VAL A 65 -8.94 -5.53 0.93
CA VAL A 65 -10.24 -6.21 0.91
C VAL A 65 -10.05 -7.72 0.83
N GLY A 66 -9.08 -8.19 0.03
CA GLY A 66 -8.82 -9.61 -0.18
C GLY A 66 -8.32 -10.32 1.07
N LEU A 67 -7.40 -9.73 1.84
CA LEU A 67 -6.81 -10.38 2.99
C LEU A 67 -7.62 -10.16 4.28
N LEU A 68 -8.10 -8.94 4.51
CA LEU A 68 -8.68 -8.57 5.81
C LEU A 68 -10.19 -8.77 5.91
N THR A 69 -10.89 -8.95 4.78
CA THR A 69 -12.31 -9.30 4.83
C THR A 69 -12.44 -10.75 5.32
N PRO A 70 -13.18 -11.02 6.41
CA PRO A 70 -13.35 -12.37 6.93
C PRO A 70 -13.99 -13.31 5.92
N ILE A 71 -13.65 -14.60 6.00
CA ILE A 71 -14.15 -15.63 5.06
C ILE A 71 -15.69 -15.68 5.03
N TRP A 72 -16.33 -15.66 6.19
CA TRP A 72 -17.79 -15.71 6.30
C TRP A 72 -18.51 -14.56 5.57
N VAL A 73 -17.86 -13.39 5.40
CA VAL A 73 -18.43 -12.29 4.60
C VAL A 73 -18.46 -12.64 3.12
N PHE A 74 -17.42 -13.29 2.61
CA PHE A 74 -17.41 -13.76 1.22
C PHE A 74 -18.43 -14.87 0.99
N ASP A 75 -18.57 -15.79 1.95
CA ASP A 75 -19.54 -16.88 1.87
C ASP A 75 -20.98 -16.35 1.85
N MET A 76 -21.29 -15.36 2.70
CA MET A 76 -22.61 -14.68 2.70
C MET A 76 -22.91 -13.98 1.37
N LEU A 77 -21.89 -13.43 0.71
CA LEU A 77 -22.02 -12.78 -0.61
C LEU A 77 -22.03 -13.78 -1.77
N GLY A 78 -21.89 -15.08 -1.49
CA GLY A 78 -21.83 -16.14 -2.51
C GLY A 78 -20.55 -16.14 -3.34
N ILE A 79 -19.47 -15.53 -2.86
CA ILE A 79 -18.18 -15.45 -3.56
C ILE A 79 -17.32 -16.65 -3.17
N THR A 80 -17.12 -17.58 -4.10
CA THR A 80 -16.26 -18.75 -3.86
C THR A 80 -14.78 -18.36 -3.77
N HIS A 81 -13.99 -19.16 -3.06
CA HIS A 81 -12.53 -18.95 -2.96
C HIS A 81 -11.83 -18.94 -4.32
N GLY A 82 -12.21 -19.85 -5.22
CA GLY A 82 -11.69 -19.88 -6.59
C GLY A 82 -12.06 -18.62 -7.40
N ALA A 83 -13.29 -18.11 -7.27
CA ALA A 83 -13.70 -16.87 -7.93
C ALA A 83 -12.89 -15.66 -7.42
N LYS A 84 -12.62 -15.62 -6.12
CA LYS A 84 -11.79 -14.58 -5.51
C LYS A 84 -10.34 -14.65 -5.97
N GLN A 85 -9.76 -15.85 -6.03
CA GLN A 85 -8.41 -16.04 -6.55
C GLN A 85 -8.32 -15.67 -8.03
N LEU A 86 -9.31 -16.04 -8.85
CA LEU A 86 -9.36 -15.67 -10.25
C LEU A 86 -9.45 -14.14 -10.43
N LEU A 87 -10.27 -13.46 -9.62
CA LEU A 87 -10.33 -12.00 -9.61
C LEU A 87 -8.97 -11.39 -9.24
N ALA A 88 -8.30 -11.93 -8.21
CA ALA A 88 -6.97 -11.47 -7.81
C ALA A 88 -5.93 -11.68 -8.91
N VAL A 89 -5.95 -12.82 -9.61
CA VAL A 89 -5.05 -13.11 -10.73
C VAL A 89 -5.29 -12.16 -11.91
N LEU A 90 -6.54 -11.96 -12.31
CA LEU A 90 -6.87 -11.15 -13.48
C LEU A 90 -6.73 -9.65 -13.19
N ALA A 91 -7.48 -9.14 -12.21
CA ALA A 91 -7.47 -7.71 -11.89
C ALA A 91 -6.13 -7.29 -11.27
N GLY A 92 -5.59 -8.11 -10.36
CA GLY A 92 -4.27 -7.88 -9.76
C GLY A 92 -3.14 -8.03 -10.77
N GLY A 93 -3.22 -8.97 -11.71
CA GLY A 93 -2.24 -9.14 -12.78
C GLY A 93 -2.19 -7.93 -13.74
N VAL A 94 -3.35 -7.46 -14.21
CA VAL A 94 -3.43 -6.24 -15.05
C VAL A 94 -2.89 -5.03 -14.30
N ALA A 95 -3.33 -4.82 -13.05
CA ALA A 95 -2.86 -3.73 -12.22
C ALA A 95 -1.35 -3.85 -11.91
N GLY A 96 -0.83 -5.06 -11.73
CA GLY A 96 0.58 -5.38 -11.54
C GLY A 96 1.43 -4.99 -12.74
N VAL A 97 0.99 -5.33 -13.95
CA VAL A 97 1.67 -4.92 -15.19
C VAL A 97 1.65 -3.40 -15.34
N MET A 98 0.51 -2.75 -15.12
CA MET A 98 0.41 -1.28 -15.14
C MET A 98 1.39 -0.64 -14.13
N ALA A 99 1.43 -1.17 -12.90
CA ALA A 99 2.32 -0.68 -11.86
C ALA A 99 3.79 -0.91 -12.20
N LEU A 100 4.16 -2.06 -12.76
CA LEU A 100 5.53 -2.37 -13.19
C LEU A 100 5.99 -1.47 -14.33
N VAL A 101 5.16 -1.29 -15.36
CA VAL A 101 5.49 -0.40 -16.48
C VAL A 101 5.63 1.04 -15.99
N GLY A 102 4.65 1.54 -15.22
CA GLY A 102 4.70 2.89 -14.68
C GLY A 102 5.90 3.12 -13.75
N GLY A 103 6.13 2.19 -12.83
CA GLY A 103 7.25 2.23 -11.88
C GLY A 103 8.60 2.11 -12.58
N GLY A 104 8.71 1.25 -13.60
CA GLY A 104 9.91 1.11 -14.42
C GLY A 104 10.23 2.39 -15.19
N MET A 105 9.22 3.05 -15.78
CA MET A 105 9.38 4.36 -16.40
C MET A 105 9.86 5.43 -15.39
N LEU A 106 9.28 5.46 -14.20
CA LEU A 106 9.65 6.39 -13.14
C LEU A 106 11.07 6.12 -12.61
N PHE A 107 11.46 4.85 -12.49
CA PHE A 107 12.77 4.43 -12.03
C PHE A 107 13.85 4.76 -13.05
N HIS A 108 13.64 4.38 -14.32
CA HIS A 108 14.48 4.77 -15.43
C HIS A 108 14.69 6.29 -15.42
N ARG A 109 13.61 7.08 -15.38
CA ARG A 109 13.65 8.55 -15.32
C ARG A 109 14.49 9.07 -14.15
N ARG A 110 14.38 8.45 -12.97
CA ARG A 110 15.11 8.89 -11.77
C ARG A 110 16.59 8.54 -11.81
N TRP A 111 16.94 7.47 -12.51
CA TRP A 111 18.31 7.01 -12.66
C TRP A 111 19.06 7.73 -13.79
N THR A 112 18.39 7.98 -14.93
CA THR A 112 19.05 8.45 -16.15
C THR A 112 18.96 9.95 -16.38
N ASP A 113 17.95 10.67 -15.88
CA ASP A 113 17.87 12.12 -16.07
C ASP A 113 18.77 12.85 -15.05
N PRO A 114 19.77 13.64 -15.50
CA PRO A 114 20.72 14.29 -14.61
C PRO A 114 20.07 15.25 -13.60
N ARG A 115 19.02 15.98 -14.00
CA ARG A 115 18.36 16.97 -13.12
C ARG A 115 17.60 16.27 -12.00
N ILE A 116 17.00 15.13 -12.30
CA ILE A 116 16.23 14.35 -11.34
C ILE A 116 17.17 13.57 -10.42
N ARG A 117 18.23 12.98 -10.98
CA ARG A 117 19.22 12.24 -10.20
C ARG A 117 19.93 13.15 -9.20
N ALA A 118 20.30 14.36 -9.60
CA ALA A 118 20.95 15.36 -8.75
C ALA A 118 20.07 15.88 -7.60
N THR A 119 18.74 15.79 -7.75
CA THR A 119 17.76 16.27 -6.75
C THR A 119 17.04 15.14 -6.02
N SER A 120 17.40 13.87 -6.27
CA SER A 120 16.83 12.71 -5.60
C SER A 120 17.67 12.29 -4.40
N SER A 121 17.00 12.01 -3.28
CA SER A 121 17.64 11.39 -2.13
C SER A 121 17.92 9.90 -2.37
N PHE A 122 18.77 9.29 -1.54
CA PHE A 122 18.96 7.84 -1.51
C PHE A 122 17.62 7.11 -1.35
N TRP A 123 16.80 7.55 -0.39
CA TRP A 123 15.52 6.93 -0.09
C TRP A 123 14.50 7.05 -1.23
N ASP A 124 14.56 8.08 -2.07
CA ASP A 124 13.70 8.20 -3.26
C ASP A 124 13.95 7.09 -4.30
N ILE A 125 15.21 6.64 -4.40
CA ILE A 125 15.62 5.59 -5.34
C ILE A 125 15.40 4.23 -4.69
N ALA A 126 15.85 4.06 -3.45
CA ALA A 126 15.75 2.81 -2.72
C ALA A 126 14.30 2.35 -2.58
N ILE A 127 13.37 3.24 -2.20
CA ILE A 127 11.96 2.83 -2.04
C ILE A 127 11.31 2.47 -3.37
N LEU A 128 11.66 3.15 -4.46
CA LEU A 128 11.12 2.83 -5.78
C LEU A 128 11.67 1.50 -6.31
N ALA A 129 12.95 1.21 -6.06
CA ALA A 129 13.54 -0.09 -6.37
C ALA A 129 12.87 -1.21 -5.56
N LEU A 130 12.68 -1.02 -4.24
CA LEU A 130 11.99 -2.00 -3.38
C LEU A 130 10.56 -2.26 -3.85
N LEU A 131 9.81 -1.22 -4.22
CA LEU A 131 8.45 -1.38 -4.77
C LEU A 131 8.46 -2.15 -6.10
N LEU A 132 9.45 -1.93 -6.98
CA LEU A 132 9.59 -2.69 -8.21
C LEU A 132 9.89 -4.16 -7.95
N VAL A 133 10.81 -4.46 -7.03
CA VAL A 133 11.09 -5.85 -6.63
C VAL A 133 9.84 -6.50 -6.02
N GLN A 134 9.09 -5.79 -5.17
CA GLN A 134 7.83 -6.27 -4.60
C GLN A 134 6.80 -6.59 -5.68
N LEU A 135 6.65 -5.71 -6.67
CA LEU A 135 5.73 -5.92 -7.81
C LEU A 135 6.16 -7.14 -8.64
N VAL A 136 7.47 -7.30 -8.91
CA VAL A 136 7.99 -8.49 -9.61
C VAL A 136 7.70 -9.77 -8.83
N LEU A 137 7.95 -9.79 -7.52
CA LEU A 137 7.59 -10.93 -6.66
C LEU A 137 6.09 -11.20 -6.72
N GLY A 138 5.25 -10.17 -6.66
CA GLY A 138 3.80 -10.30 -6.80
C GLY A 138 3.40 -10.91 -8.14
N MET A 139 4.01 -10.49 -9.25
CA MET A 139 3.74 -11.11 -10.55
C MET A 139 4.17 -12.58 -10.61
N PHE A 140 5.28 -12.95 -9.95
CA PHE A 140 5.68 -14.34 -9.85
C PHE A 140 4.73 -15.19 -8.99
N THR A 141 4.14 -14.62 -7.94
CA THR A 141 3.12 -15.35 -7.17
C THR A 141 1.92 -15.74 -8.02
N ILE A 142 1.53 -14.91 -8.99
CA ILE A 142 0.43 -15.24 -9.92
C ILE A 142 0.74 -16.51 -10.70
N VAL A 143 1.97 -16.66 -11.21
CA VAL A 143 2.37 -17.86 -11.96
C VAL A 143 2.24 -19.12 -11.11
N VAL A 144 2.60 -19.05 -9.83
CA VAL A 144 2.45 -20.17 -8.88
C VAL A 144 0.98 -20.44 -8.54
N SER A 145 0.19 -19.38 -8.34
CA SER A 145 -1.24 -19.47 -8.05
C SER A 145 -2.07 -20.06 -9.20
N LEU A 146 -1.61 -19.92 -10.46
CA LEU A 146 -2.26 -20.56 -11.61
C LEU A 146 -2.23 -22.10 -11.53
N GLY A 147 -1.31 -22.69 -10.76
CA GLY A 147 -1.28 -24.14 -10.51
C GLY A 147 -2.30 -24.63 -9.47
N HIS A 148 -2.93 -23.73 -8.71
CA HIS A 148 -3.80 -24.05 -7.57
C HIS A 148 -5.03 -23.15 -7.56
N LEU A 149 -5.86 -23.21 -8.63
CA LEU A 149 -7.02 -22.33 -8.82
C LEU A 149 -8.22 -22.61 -7.89
N ASP A 150 -8.12 -23.63 -7.04
CA ASP A 150 -9.12 -23.99 -6.05
C ASP A 150 -9.25 -22.97 -4.90
N GLY A 151 -8.28 -22.07 -4.76
CA GLY A 151 -8.32 -20.99 -3.76
C GLY A 151 -7.71 -21.36 -2.41
N TYR A 152 -7.18 -22.58 -2.26
CA TYR A 152 -6.70 -23.08 -0.97
C TYR A 152 -5.50 -22.28 -0.45
N GLU A 153 -4.54 -21.99 -1.33
CA GLU A 153 -3.38 -21.15 -0.99
C GLU A 153 -3.82 -19.73 -0.57
N MET A 154 -4.88 -19.19 -1.18
CA MET A 154 -5.40 -17.87 -0.82
C MET A 154 -5.92 -17.83 0.62
N VAL A 155 -6.60 -18.89 1.07
CA VAL A 155 -7.17 -18.98 2.42
C VAL A 155 -6.05 -18.96 3.48
N LYS A 156 -4.91 -19.60 3.23
CA LYS A 156 -3.74 -19.57 4.13
C LYS A 156 -3.24 -18.15 4.38
N PHE A 157 -3.13 -17.34 3.32
CA PHE A 157 -2.69 -15.95 3.45
C PHE A 157 -3.72 -15.06 4.17
N MET A 158 -5.02 -15.32 3.95
CA MET A 158 -6.09 -14.64 4.69
C MET A 158 -6.03 -14.98 6.17
N ALA A 159 -5.91 -16.27 6.51
CA ALA A 159 -5.80 -16.73 7.89
C ALA A 159 -4.57 -16.14 8.59
N TRP A 160 -3.42 -16.13 7.92
CA TRP A 160 -2.21 -15.48 8.45
C TRP A 160 -2.42 -13.98 8.68
N ALA A 161 -2.92 -13.24 7.67
CA ALA A 161 -3.12 -11.81 7.79
C ALA A 161 -4.13 -11.46 8.91
N GLN A 162 -5.27 -12.15 8.95
CA GLN A 162 -6.29 -11.96 9.98
C GLN A 162 -5.74 -12.33 11.35
N GLY A 163 -5.03 -13.46 11.46
CA GLY A 163 -4.36 -13.90 12.69
C GLY A 163 -3.42 -12.85 13.26
N ILE A 164 -2.62 -12.18 12.43
CA ILE A 164 -1.76 -11.07 12.89
C ILE A 164 -2.58 -9.90 13.44
N PHE A 165 -3.68 -9.52 12.79
CA PHE A 165 -4.54 -8.43 13.28
C PHE A 165 -5.40 -8.81 14.50
N THR A 166 -5.65 -10.10 14.71
CA THR A 166 -6.36 -10.64 15.88
C THR A 166 -5.42 -11.14 16.98
N PHE A 167 -4.11 -10.93 16.84
CA PHE A 167 -3.07 -11.34 17.79
C PHE A 167 -3.04 -12.86 18.08
N ASP A 168 -3.28 -13.66 17.05
CA ASP A 168 -3.16 -15.11 17.11
C ASP A 168 -1.68 -15.54 17.11
N GLY A 169 -1.26 -16.23 18.18
CA GLY A 169 0.10 -16.75 18.33
C GLY A 169 0.45 -17.88 17.36
N ALA A 170 -0.53 -18.52 16.72
CA ALA A 170 -0.33 -19.56 15.73
C ALA A 170 -0.23 -19.02 14.29
N ALA A 171 -0.40 -17.70 14.06
CA ALA A 171 -0.56 -17.14 12.72
C ALA A 171 0.54 -17.58 11.74
N ALA A 172 1.81 -17.59 12.18
CA ALA A 172 2.94 -17.98 11.33
C ALA A 172 2.82 -19.41 10.77
N SER A 173 2.21 -20.34 11.52
CA SER A 173 2.05 -21.74 11.10
C SER A 173 1.16 -21.89 9.85
N TYR A 174 0.23 -20.96 9.63
CA TYR A 174 -0.72 -21.01 8.52
C TYR A 174 -0.07 -20.89 7.14
N ILE A 175 1.16 -20.37 7.08
CA ILE A 175 1.93 -20.20 5.84
C ILE A 175 3.24 -20.99 5.88
N GLU A 176 3.32 -22.06 6.67
CA GLU A 176 4.55 -22.84 6.78
C GLU A 176 4.87 -23.61 5.48
N ASP A 177 3.85 -24.14 4.81
CA ASP A 177 3.96 -25.01 3.64
C ASP A 177 3.81 -24.27 2.29
N VAL A 178 3.63 -22.95 2.30
CA VAL A 178 3.47 -22.16 1.06
C VAL A 178 4.80 -21.99 0.32
N ALA A 179 4.71 -21.80 -1.01
CA ALA A 179 5.89 -21.61 -1.84
C ALA A 179 6.74 -20.40 -1.41
N LEU A 180 8.06 -20.51 -1.57
CA LEU A 180 9.03 -19.51 -1.13
C LEU A 180 8.75 -18.10 -1.67
N VAL A 181 8.23 -17.98 -2.90
CA VAL A 181 7.91 -16.69 -3.51
C VAL A 181 6.89 -15.89 -2.69
N PHE A 182 5.90 -16.55 -2.08
CA PHE A 182 4.94 -15.90 -1.20
C PHE A 182 5.61 -15.41 0.09
N LYS A 183 6.46 -16.23 0.70
CA LYS A 183 7.25 -15.86 1.88
C LYS A 183 8.13 -14.63 1.63
N LEU A 184 8.80 -14.59 0.48
CA LEU A 184 9.59 -13.43 0.05
C LEU A 184 8.72 -12.19 -0.16
N HIS A 185 7.57 -12.34 -0.81
CA HIS A 185 6.62 -11.25 -1.03
C HIS A 185 6.07 -10.68 0.29
N LEU A 186 5.70 -11.53 1.25
CA LEU A 186 5.23 -11.11 2.57
C LEU A 186 6.33 -10.38 3.35
N PHE A 187 7.53 -10.96 3.41
CA PHE A 187 8.65 -10.36 4.12
C PHE A 187 9.04 -8.99 3.56
N LEU A 188 9.15 -8.87 2.23
CA LEU A 188 9.49 -7.60 1.59
C LEU A 188 8.35 -6.58 1.72
N GLY A 189 7.08 -7.02 1.66
CA GLY A 189 5.91 -6.17 1.92
C GLY A 189 5.91 -5.59 3.34
N LEU A 190 6.18 -6.42 4.35
CA LEU A 190 6.35 -5.97 5.74
C LEU A 190 7.55 -5.04 5.91
N THR A 191 8.65 -5.30 5.18
CA THR A 191 9.81 -4.41 5.17
C THR A 191 9.46 -3.03 4.61
N ILE A 192 8.61 -2.97 3.58
CA ILE A 192 8.10 -1.70 3.04
C ILE A 192 7.29 -0.95 4.10
N PHE A 193 6.44 -1.63 4.88
CA PHE A 193 5.74 -1.00 6.01
C PHE A 193 6.71 -0.50 7.09
N LEU A 194 7.74 -1.27 7.42
CA LEU A 194 8.76 -0.89 8.40
C LEU A 194 9.47 0.43 8.00
N ILE A 195 9.85 0.58 6.73
CA ILE A 195 10.56 1.78 6.25
C ILE A 195 9.63 2.93 5.84
N PHE A 196 8.32 2.67 5.72
CA PHE A 196 7.30 3.62 5.32
C PHE A 196 7.42 5.01 5.98
N PRO A 197 7.50 5.13 7.33
CA PRO A 197 7.52 6.43 7.99
C PRO A 197 8.79 7.24 7.71
N PHE A 198 9.86 6.61 7.22
CA PHE A 198 11.15 7.26 6.94
C PHE A 198 11.34 7.64 5.47
N THR A 199 10.38 7.31 4.61
CA THR A 199 10.46 7.55 3.16
C THR A 199 9.39 8.54 2.69
N ARG A 200 9.35 8.80 1.38
CA ARG A 200 8.28 9.60 0.77
C ARG A 200 6.90 8.94 0.88
N LEU A 201 6.79 7.65 1.25
CA LEU A 201 5.52 6.91 1.25
C LEU A 201 4.45 7.50 2.17
N VAL A 202 4.83 8.28 3.18
CA VAL A 202 3.91 9.03 4.06
C VAL A 202 2.87 9.85 3.30
N HIS A 203 3.15 10.26 2.06
CA HIS A 203 2.17 10.96 1.21
C HIS A 203 0.87 10.15 0.99
N MET A 204 0.94 8.83 1.03
CA MET A 204 -0.22 7.94 0.90
C MET A 204 -1.25 8.20 2.00
N LEU A 205 -0.84 8.58 3.21
CA LEU A 205 -1.74 8.87 4.33
C LEU A 205 -2.48 10.22 4.18
N SER A 206 -2.14 11.01 3.17
CA SER A 206 -2.74 12.33 2.90
C SER A 206 -3.63 12.34 1.66
N VAL A 207 -4.34 11.24 1.39
CA VAL A 207 -5.38 11.22 0.35
C VAL A 207 -6.41 12.31 0.65
N PRO A 208 -6.70 13.24 -0.29
CA PRO A 208 -7.48 14.43 -0.03
C PRO A 208 -9.00 14.16 0.00
N ILE A 209 -9.47 13.14 0.73
CA ILE A 209 -10.89 12.75 0.82
C ILE A 209 -11.74 13.93 1.33
N ARG A 210 -11.24 14.64 2.35
CA ARG A 210 -11.92 15.82 2.93
C ARG A 210 -12.15 16.96 1.94
N TYR A 211 -11.34 17.05 0.89
CA TYR A 211 -11.52 18.05 -0.16
C TYR A 211 -12.82 17.82 -0.94
N VAL A 212 -13.20 16.55 -1.13
CA VAL A 212 -14.39 16.15 -1.89
C VAL A 212 -15.63 16.09 -1.00
N THR A 213 -15.51 15.62 0.25
CA THR A 213 -16.68 15.30 1.09
C THR A 213 -17.05 16.34 2.13
N GLN A 214 -16.06 17.02 2.73
CA GLN A 214 -16.27 17.83 3.95
C GLN A 214 -16.02 19.32 3.72
N ARG A 215 -15.61 19.72 2.52
CA ARG A 215 -15.24 21.11 2.25
C ARG A 215 -16.47 21.91 1.80
N PRO A 216 -16.92 22.92 2.56
CA PRO A 216 -18.14 23.69 2.24
C PRO A 216 -17.94 24.73 1.12
N GLY A 217 -16.72 24.90 0.59
CA GLY A 217 -16.42 25.84 -0.48
C GLY A 217 -14.95 25.86 -0.93
N TYR A 218 -14.64 26.71 -1.91
CA TYR A 218 -13.28 26.84 -2.46
C TYR A 218 -12.37 27.76 -1.62
N GLN A 219 -12.95 28.78 -0.97
CA GLN A 219 -12.23 29.71 -0.11
C GLN A 219 -12.02 29.13 1.29
N ILE A 220 -10.78 29.19 1.79
CA ILE A 220 -10.47 28.88 3.19
C ILE A 220 -10.23 30.18 3.93
N VAL A 221 -11.01 30.43 4.98
CA VAL A 221 -10.76 31.50 5.94
C VAL A 221 -10.41 30.88 7.29
N ARG A 222 -9.29 31.30 7.88
CA ARG A 222 -8.91 30.91 9.25
C ARG A 222 -9.23 32.07 10.19
N SER A 223 -10.23 31.90 11.05
CA SER A 223 -10.62 32.91 12.03
C SER A 223 -9.88 32.70 13.35
N ARG A 224 -9.56 33.81 14.05
CA ARG A 224 -9.08 33.76 15.44
C ARG A 224 -10.20 33.50 16.45
N ARG A 225 -11.46 33.68 16.05
CA ARG A 225 -12.62 33.38 16.90
C ARG A 225 -12.69 31.85 17.03
N GLN A 226 -12.47 31.32 18.24
CA GLN A 226 -12.87 29.95 18.54
C GLN A 226 -14.36 29.86 18.19
N ALA A 227 -14.72 28.97 17.27
CA ALA A 227 -16.11 28.74 16.94
C ALA A 227 -16.80 28.25 18.22
N SER A 228 -17.49 29.17 18.91
CA SER A 228 -18.59 28.81 19.80
C SER A 228 -19.47 27.89 18.98
N ARG A 229 -19.58 26.62 19.38
CA ARG A 229 -20.56 25.68 18.85
C ARG A 229 -21.94 26.27 19.15
N ARG A 230 -22.42 27.19 18.33
CA ARG A 230 -23.81 27.64 18.38
C ARG A 230 -24.63 26.56 17.67
N GLY A 231 -25.51 25.95 18.45
CA GLY A 231 -26.49 25.00 17.97
C GLY A 231 -27.35 25.61 16.88
N ASN A 232 -27.83 24.74 15.99
CA ASN A 232 -28.96 25.01 15.13
C ASN A 232 -30.15 25.37 16.02
N GLU A 233 -30.48 26.66 16.13
CA GLU A 233 -31.84 27.08 16.39
C GLU A 233 -32.44 27.56 15.07
N PRO A 234 -33.62 27.06 14.66
CA PRO A 234 -34.28 27.54 13.46
C PRO A 234 -34.79 28.95 13.71
N ALA A 235 -34.56 29.84 12.73
CA ALA A 235 -35.21 31.14 12.68
C ALA A 235 -36.73 30.94 12.49
N GLU A 236 -37.50 31.71 13.26
CA GLU A 236 -38.97 31.79 13.26
C GLU A 236 -39.59 31.97 11.87
#